data_AF-A0A522SU43-F1
#
_entry.id   AF-A0A522SU43-F1
#
_cell.length_a   1.000
_cell.length_b   1.000
_cell.length_c   1.000
_cell.angle_alpha   90.00
_cell.angle_beta   90.00
_cell.angle_gamma   90.00
#
_symmetry.space_group_name_H-M   'P 1'
#
loop_
_entity.id
_entity.type
_entity.pdbx_description
1 polymer ?
#
loop_
_entity_poly.entity_id
_entity_poly.type
_entity_poly.pdbx_seq_one_letter_code
_entity_poly.pdbx_strand_id
1 'polypeptide(L)'
;MSTLKIKTASDLRSLRKKEGLTAREIAERMEVSLRRIQKIESGTENLTIVSIVRFCDALGLTCKITFVKNKKESTEFIAGTRNYN
;
A
#
# COMPACT_ATOMS: atom_id res chain seq x y z
N MET A 1 11.11 -9.15 -4.53
CA MET A 1 9.81 -8.46 -4.71
C MET A 1 9.51 -7.70 -3.43
N SER A 2 9.12 -6.41 -3.49
CA SER A 2 8.82 -5.67 -2.26
C SER A 2 7.47 -6.14 -1.69
N THR A 3 7.50 -6.69 -0.47
CA THR A 3 6.33 -7.24 0.23
C THR A 3 5.20 -6.22 0.35
N LEU A 4 5.55 -4.94 0.52
CA LEU A 4 4.60 -3.85 0.66
C LEU A 4 3.75 -3.65 -0.60
N LYS A 5 4.35 -3.73 -1.80
CA LYS A 5 3.64 -3.52 -3.07
C LYS A 5 2.54 -4.57 -3.28
N ILE A 6 2.87 -5.84 -3.06
CA ILE A 6 1.93 -6.95 -3.20
C ILE A 6 0.80 -6.82 -2.19
N LYS A 7 1.12 -6.46 -0.95
CA LYS A 7 0.12 -6.23 0.10
C LYS A 7 -0.83 -5.10 -0.28
N THR A 8 -0.32 -3.94 -0.70
CA THR A 8 -1.15 -2.81 -1.13
C THR A 8 -2.06 -3.19 -2.30
N ALA A 9 -1.55 -3.90 -3.30
CA ALA A 9 -2.34 -4.40 -4.43
C ALA A 9 -3.48 -5.34 -4.00
N SER A 10 -3.18 -6.27 -3.08
CA SER A 10 -4.17 -7.18 -2.51
C SER A 10 -5.23 -6.45 -1.68
N ASP A 11 -4.81 -5.43 -0.91
CA ASP A 11 -5.71 -4.60 -0.11
C ASP A 11 -6.69 -3.82 -1.02
N LEU A 12 -6.21 -3.22 -2.11
CA LEU A 12 -7.07 -2.53 -3.10
C LEU A 12 -8.10 -3.48 -3.74
N ARG A 13 -7.65 -4.68 -4.15
CA ARG A 13 -8.55 -5.72 -4.69
C ARG A 13 -9.62 -6.13 -3.69
N SER A 14 -9.25 -6.23 -2.42
CA SER A 14 -10.16 -6.65 -1.35
C SER A 14 -11.18 -5.56 -1.04
N LEU A 15 -10.76 -4.29 -1.00
CA LEU A 15 -11.66 -3.14 -0.85
C LEU A 15 -12.67 -3.10 -2.00
N ARG A 16 -12.21 -3.22 -3.25
CA ARG A 16 -13.11 -3.27 -4.41
C ARG A 16 -14.21 -4.34 -4.29
N LYS A 17 -13.83 -5.54 -3.87
CA LYS A 17 -14.79 -6.63 -3.66
C LYS A 17 -15.78 -6.34 -2.52
N LYS A 18 -15.34 -5.68 -1.45
CA LYS A 18 -16.21 -5.27 -0.34
C LYS A 18 -17.26 -4.25 -0.78
N GLU A 19 -16.89 -3.35 -1.68
CA GLU A 19 -17.82 -2.38 -2.29
C GLU A 19 -18.71 -3.02 -3.38
N GLY A 20 -18.61 -4.34 -3.62
CA GLY A 20 -19.43 -5.04 -4.62
C GLY A 20 -19.06 -4.74 -6.08
N LEU A 21 -17.91 -4.10 -6.32
CA LEU A 21 -17.51 -3.63 -7.64
C LEU A 21 -16.66 -4.67 -8.38
N THR A 22 -16.80 -4.72 -9.69
CA THR A 22 -15.97 -5.47 -10.63
C THR A 22 -14.73 -4.69 -11.02
N ALA A 23 -13.69 -5.38 -11.50
CA ALA A 23 -12.49 -4.73 -12.01
C ALA A 23 -12.77 -3.85 -13.24
N ARG A 24 -13.83 -4.15 -14.00
CA ARG A 24 -14.27 -3.35 -15.15
C ARG A 24 -14.90 -2.04 -14.69
N GLU A 25 -15.77 -2.06 -13.70
CA GLU A 25 -16.37 -0.83 -13.15
C GLU A 25 -15.32 0.11 -12.56
N ILE A 26 -14.29 -0.41 -11.88
CA ILE A 26 -13.17 0.43 -11.43
C ILE A 26 -12.35 0.96 -12.61
N ALA A 27 -12.12 0.15 -13.64
CA ALA A 27 -11.40 0.60 -14.83
C ALA A 27 -12.13 1.78 -15.51
N GLU A 28 -13.45 1.70 -15.60
CA GLU A 28 -14.31 2.76 -16.14
C GLU A 28 -14.26 4.01 -15.26
N ARG A 29 -14.45 3.89 -13.94
CA ARG A 29 -14.37 5.02 -12.99
C ARG A 29 -13.00 5.69 -12.98
N MET A 30 -11.93 4.93 -13.22
CA MET A 30 -10.56 5.44 -13.29
C MET A 30 -10.14 5.86 -14.70
N GLU A 31 -11.00 5.70 -15.73
CA GLU A 31 -10.68 5.97 -17.13
C GLU A 31 -9.40 5.27 -17.62
N VAL A 32 -9.26 3.99 -17.28
CA VAL A 32 -8.12 3.15 -17.67
C VAL A 32 -8.57 1.81 -18.24
N SER A 33 -7.64 1.08 -18.85
CA SER A 33 -7.95 -0.27 -19.33
C SER A 33 -8.18 -1.25 -18.16
N LEU A 34 -9.10 -2.21 -18.35
CA LEU A 34 -9.30 -3.35 -17.46
C LEU A 34 -7.98 -4.09 -17.16
N ARG A 35 -7.14 -4.25 -18.18
CA ARG A 35 -5.82 -4.89 -18.06
C ARG A 35 -4.91 -4.14 -17.07
N ARG A 36 -4.97 -2.80 -17.03
CA ARG A 36 -4.23 -1.99 -16.06
C ARG A 36 -4.71 -2.29 -14.64
N ILE A 37 -6.02 -2.35 -14.40
CA ILE A 37 -6.58 -2.71 -13.09
C ILE A 37 -6.13 -4.11 -12.66
N GLN A 38 -6.15 -5.09 -13.57
CA GLN A 38 -5.68 -6.46 -13.26
C GLN A 38 -4.17 -6.50 -12.93
N LYS A 39 -3.35 -5.70 -13.63
CA LYS A 39 -1.92 -5.57 -13.33
C LYS A 39 -1.66 -4.89 -11.98
N ILE A 40 -2.44 -3.87 -11.66
CA ILE A 40 -2.45 -3.19 -10.36
C ILE A 40 -2.78 -4.19 -9.26
N GLU A 41 -3.90 -4.91 -9.36
CA GLU A 41 -4.37 -5.85 -8.32
C GLU A 41 -3.52 -7.11 -8.16
N SER A 42 -2.71 -7.45 -9.18
CA SER A 42 -1.72 -8.53 -9.10
C SER A 42 -0.37 -8.08 -8.52
N GLY A 43 -0.19 -6.79 -8.24
CA GLY A 43 1.09 -6.24 -7.77
C GLY A 43 2.21 -6.29 -8.82
N THR A 44 1.88 -6.55 -10.09
CA THR A 44 2.86 -6.58 -11.18
C THR A 44 3.25 -5.17 -11.61
N GLU A 45 2.33 -4.20 -11.54
CA GLU A 45 2.58 -2.79 -11.86
C GLU A 45 2.98 -1.96 -10.64
N ASN A 46 3.93 -1.04 -10.80
CA ASN A 46 4.28 -0.08 -9.74
C ASN A 46 3.21 1.01 -9.64
N LEU A 47 2.51 1.07 -8.50
CA LEU A 47 1.51 2.08 -8.23
C LEU A 47 2.18 3.37 -7.79
N THR A 48 1.86 4.48 -8.45
CA THR A 48 2.15 5.82 -7.94
C THR A 48 1.18 6.16 -6.81
N ILE A 49 1.56 7.10 -5.93
CA ILE A 49 0.65 7.63 -4.89
C ILE A 49 -0.63 8.15 -5.55
N VAL A 50 -0.52 8.89 -6.66
CA VAL A 50 -1.66 9.39 -7.43
C VAL A 50 -2.59 8.26 -7.88
N SER A 51 -2.03 7.12 -8.31
CA SER A 51 -2.84 5.97 -8.72
C SER A 51 -3.61 5.37 -7.56
N ILE A 52 -3.02 5.32 -6.37
CA ILE A 52 -3.67 4.83 -5.15
C ILE A 52 -4.83 5.75 -4.76
N VAL A 53 -4.60 7.07 -4.76
CA VAL A 53 -5.64 8.06 -4.46
C VAL A 53 -6.81 7.93 -5.43
N ARG A 54 -6.55 7.91 -6.74
CA ARG A 54 -7.61 7.74 -7.76
C ARG A 54 -8.38 6.42 -7.60
N PHE A 55 -7.71 5.35 -7.17
CA PHE A 55 -8.36 4.08 -6.91
C PHE A 55 -9.29 4.18 -5.70
N CYS A 56 -8.87 4.83 -4.61
CA CYS A 56 -9.72 5.12 -3.46
C CYS A 56 -10.92 5.99 -3.85
N ASP A 57 -10.71 7.04 -4.65
CA ASP A 57 -11.79 7.91 -5.13
C ASP A 57 -12.82 7.12 -5.96
N ALA A 58 -12.34 6.23 -6.85
CA ALA A 58 -13.19 5.33 -7.63
C ALA A 58 -13.98 4.34 -6.76
N LEU A 59 -13.51 4.03 -5.55
CA LEU A 59 -14.21 3.23 -4.55
C LEU A 59 -15.15 4.06 -3.67
N GLY A 60 -15.13 5.40 -3.75
CA GLY A 60 -15.86 6.27 -2.82
C GLY A 60 -15.19 6.36 -1.43
N LEU A 61 -13.89 6.09 -1.35
CA LEU A 61 -13.12 6.07 -0.11
C LEU A 61 -12.10 7.22 -0.07
N THR A 62 -11.73 7.66 1.14
CA THR A 62 -10.65 8.64 1.32
C THR A 62 -9.31 7.93 1.59
N CYS A 63 -8.26 8.31 0.85
CA CYS A 63 -6.91 7.81 1.08
C CYS A 63 -6.22 8.60 2.21
N LYS A 64 -5.78 7.91 3.27
CA LYS A 64 -4.98 8.49 4.36
C LYS A 64 -3.58 7.87 4.37
N ILE A 65 -2.55 8.70 4.27
CA ILE A 65 -1.14 8.27 4.35
C ILE A 65 -0.59 8.64 5.73
N THR A 66 0.05 7.67 6.40
CA THR A 66 0.69 7.86 7.70
C THR A 66 2.13 7.39 7.66
N PHE A 67 2.97 7.96 8.53
CA PHE A 67 4.38 7.62 8.66
C PHE A 67 4.63 7.12 10.07
N VAL A 68 5.37 6.02 10.20
CA VAL A 68 5.74 5.42 11.49
C VAL A 68 7.26 5.40 11.63
N LYS A 69 7.77 5.44 12.86
CA LYS A 69 9.21 5.29 13.10
C LYS A 69 9.66 3.95 12.53
N ASN A 70 10.77 3.96 11.79
CA ASN A 70 11.40 2.72 11.40
C ASN A 70 11.83 1.99 12.68
N LYS A 71 11.64 0.67 12.75
CA LYS A 71 12.20 -0.13 13.85
C LYS A 71 13.72 -0.09 13.67
N LYS A 72 14.36 0.95 14.20
CA LYS A 72 15.81 0.89 14.47
C LYS A 72 15.95 -0.16 15.56
N GLU A 73 16.64 -1.25 15.23
CA GLU A 73 17.18 -2.15 16.23
C GLU A 73 17.97 -1.28 17.22
N SER A 74 17.48 -1.21 18.45
CA SER A 74 18.23 -0.68 19.57
C SER A 74 19.35 -1.68 19.88
N THR A 75 20.44 -1.64 19.11
CA THR A 75 21.72 -2.14 19.57
C THR A 75 22.32 -1.08 20.48
N GLU A 76 21.86 -1.03 21.73
CA GLU A 76 22.69 -0.52 22.82
C GLU A 76 23.43 -1.71 23.42
N PHE A 77 24.60 -2.01 22.83
CA PHE A 77 25.61 -2.83 23.46
C PHE A 77 26.76 -1.90 23.89
N ILE A 78 26.97 -1.88 25.22
CA ILE A 78 28.14 -1.52 26.03
C ILE A 78 28.61 -0.06 26.15
N ALA A 79 28.36 0.51 27.34
CA ALA A 79 29.43 1.02 28.21
C ALA A 79 29.02 0.63 29.65
N GLY A 80 29.59 -0.39 30.28
CA GLY A 80 30.98 -0.31 30.69
C GLY A 80 31.19 0.75 31.79
N THR A 81 30.26 0.95 32.73
CA THR A 81 30.55 1.72 33.95
C THR A 81 31.49 0.91 34.82
N ARG A 82 32.78 1.15 34.59
CA ARG A 82 33.90 0.89 35.48
C ARG A 82 33.59 1.56 36.82
N ASN A 83 33.27 0.77 37.84
CA ASN A 83 33.25 1.25 39.23
C ASN A 83 34.70 1.58 39.63
N TYR A 84 35.00 2.87 39.73
CA TYR A 84 35.98 3.37 40.69
C TYR A 84 35.20 4.18 41.70
N ASN A 85 35.04 3.61 42.90
CA ASN A 85 35.30 4.21 44.20
C ASN A 85 34.83 3.23 45.28
#